data_AF-A0A924CBW2-F1
#
_entry.id   AF-A0A924CBW2-F1
#
_cell.length_a   1.000
_cell.length_b   1.000
_cell.length_c   1.000
_cell.angle_alpha   90.00
_cell.angle_beta   90.00
_cell.angle_gamma   90.00
#
_symmetry.space_group_name_H-M   'P 1'
#
loop_
_entity.id
_entity.type
_entity.pdbx_description
1 polymer ?
#
loop_
_entity_poly.entity_id
_entity_poly.type
_entity_poly.pdbx_seq_one_letter_code
_entity_poly.pdbx_strand_id
1 'polypeptide(L)'
;MKSPLIPISILSIYKNNLGDRLPLPARMAQCTPDTQTAIFNIATDVASKGGKLILSDLFRSYDMQSQSHNDYVSGKKKALSPAPGGSFHEAGRAFDMDLSAIKISLQDFWEVAASHGMLPIIANPNAGASESWHFDCRGSHQLVYQYYADKKGTNFKPYTASAASGILSIGVPVDAFGSNQMQAAIQSCIIRLGKEIGNIDGQLGQKSQQALEDLGITFIPGNVSGMLLQVEN
;
A
#
# COMPACT_ATOMS: atom_id res chain seq x y z
N MET A 1 16.14 -5.80 1.65
CA MET A 1 15.17 -6.31 2.66
C MET A 1 13.71 -6.24 2.21
N LYS A 2 12.90 -7.31 2.37
CA LYS A 2 11.42 -7.23 2.23
C LYS A 2 10.82 -6.31 3.30
N SER A 3 9.66 -5.72 3.04
CA SER A 3 8.85 -5.09 4.09
C SER A 3 8.05 -6.18 4.79
N PRO A 4 8.39 -6.57 6.03
CA PRO A 4 7.54 -7.53 6.74
C PRO A 4 6.17 -6.92 7.00
N LEU A 5 5.12 -7.72 6.93
CA LEU A 5 3.85 -7.39 7.56
C LEU A 5 3.96 -7.73 9.04
N ILE A 6 3.72 -6.74 9.90
CA ILE A 6 3.72 -6.89 11.34
C ILE A 6 2.29 -6.74 11.87
N PRO A 7 1.93 -7.46 12.94
CA PRO A 7 0.62 -7.33 13.55
C PRO A 7 0.41 -5.94 14.14
N ILE A 8 -0.82 -5.43 14.10
CA ILE A 8 -1.21 -4.18 14.75
C ILE A 8 -2.49 -4.39 15.56
N SER A 9 -2.59 -3.74 16.73
CA SER A 9 -3.82 -3.73 17.53
C SER A 9 -4.39 -2.31 17.58
N ILE A 10 -5.41 -2.07 16.76
CA ILE A 10 -6.15 -0.80 16.71
C ILE A 10 -7.65 -1.06 16.70
N LEU A 11 -8.41 -0.20 17.38
CA LEU A 11 -9.86 -0.28 17.44
C LEU A 11 -10.47 -0.17 16.04
N SER A 12 -11.55 -0.93 15.85
CA SER A 12 -12.22 -1.02 14.56
C SER A 12 -13.72 -0.70 14.64
N ILE A 13 -14.38 -0.77 13.49
CA ILE A 13 -15.84 -0.70 13.41
C ILE A 13 -16.55 -1.93 13.96
N TYR A 14 -15.84 -3.07 14.10
CA TYR A 14 -16.42 -4.30 14.61
C TYR A 14 -16.75 -4.17 16.09
N LYS A 15 -17.86 -4.80 16.50
CA LYS A 15 -18.34 -4.77 17.88
C LYS A 15 -18.63 -6.16 18.41
N ASN A 16 -18.49 -6.35 19.72
CA ASN A 16 -19.01 -7.54 20.40
C ASN A 16 -20.53 -7.45 20.58
N ASN A 17 -21.14 -8.49 21.14
CA ASN A 17 -22.59 -8.53 21.42
C ASN A 17 -23.05 -7.48 22.44
N LEU A 18 -22.15 -6.90 23.21
CA LEU A 18 -22.42 -5.85 24.20
C LEU A 18 -22.29 -4.44 23.58
N GLY A 19 -21.84 -4.33 22.32
CA GLY A 19 -21.64 -3.08 21.61
C GLY A 19 -20.25 -2.46 21.75
N ASP A 20 -19.33 -3.10 22.48
CA ASP A 20 -17.95 -2.63 22.63
C ASP A 20 -17.18 -2.81 21.32
N ARG A 21 -16.38 -1.80 20.95
CA ARG A 21 -15.52 -1.88 19.76
C ARG A 21 -14.40 -2.88 19.98
N LEU A 22 -14.16 -3.70 18.97
CA LEU A 22 -13.10 -4.71 18.94
C LEU A 22 -11.94 -4.23 18.06
N PRO A 23 -10.73 -4.79 18.25
CA PRO A 23 -9.66 -4.66 17.26
C PRO A 23 -10.05 -5.22 15.90
N LEU A 24 -9.31 -4.84 14.85
CA LEU A 24 -9.43 -5.48 13.54
C LEU A 24 -9.22 -7.00 13.64
N PRO A 25 -9.92 -7.83 12.83
CA PRO A 25 -9.66 -9.25 12.75
C PRO A 25 -8.20 -9.52 12.39
N ALA A 26 -7.58 -10.54 12.99
CA ALA A 26 -6.14 -10.83 12.84
C ALA A 26 -5.65 -10.94 11.38
N ARG A 27 -6.51 -11.41 10.47
CA ARG A 27 -6.21 -11.49 9.02
C ARG A 27 -6.12 -10.14 8.32
N MET A 28 -6.71 -9.08 8.90
CA MET A 28 -6.69 -7.69 8.41
C MET A 28 -5.74 -6.82 9.23
N ALA A 29 -5.48 -7.21 10.48
CA ALA A 29 -4.72 -6.46 11.46
C ALA A 29 -3.20 -6.58 11.26
N GLN A 30 -2.73 -6.31 10.04
CA GLN A 30 -1.32 -6.42 9.65
C GLN A 30 -0.96 -5.22 8.77
N CYS A 31 0.25 -4.71 8.89
CA CYS A 31 0.73 -3.63 8.01
C CYS A 31 2.26 -3.58 8.02
N THR A 32 2.81 -2.75 7.13
CA THR A 32 4.25 -2.48 7.12
C THR A 32 4.68 -1.60 8.31
N PRO A 33 5.94 -1.65 8.78
CA PRO A 33 6.35 -0.96 10.02
C PRO A 33 6.17 0.57 9.98
N ASP A 34 6.41 1.19 8.82
CA ASP A 34 6.17 2.61 8.58
C ASP A 34 4.67 2.94 8.63
N THR A 35 3.83 2.09 8.03
CA THR A 35 2.37 2.22 8.11
C THR A 35 1.87 2.08 9.55
N GLN A 36 2.39 1.13 10.32
CA GLN A 36 2.05 0.95 11.73
C GLN A 36 2.39 2.21 12.55
N THR A 37 3.60 2.74 12.36
CA THR A 37 4.09 3.93 13.04
C THR A 37 3.18 5.13 12.72
N ALA A 38 2.86 5.34 11.44
CA ALA A 38 1.96 6.40 11.02
C ALA A 38 0.57 6.28 11.65
N ILE A 39 0.00 5.06 11.67
CA ILE A 39 -1.32 4.81 12.27
C ILE A 39 -1.35 5.19 13.77
N PHE A 40 -0.34 4.79 14.55
CA PHE A 40 -0.31 5.11 15.98
C PHE A 40 -0.07 6.59 16.27
N ASN A 41 0.76 7.26 15.47
CA ASN A 41 0.97 8.71 15.61
C ASN A 41 -0.29 9.49 15.24
N ILE A 42 -0.96 9.14 14.12
CA ILE A 42 -2.25 9.74 13.73
C ILE A 42 -3.30 9.49 14.81
N ALA A 43 -3.38 8.28 15.37
CA ALA A 43 -4.32 7.97 16.44
C ALA A 43 -4.09 8.87 17.68
N THR A 44 -2.82 9.12 18.02
CA THR A 44 -2.42 10.01 19.12
C THR A 44 -2.84 11.45 18.85
N ASP A 45 -2.54 11.97 17.65
CA ASP A 45 -2.87 13.35 17.27
C ASP A 45 -4.39 13.59 17.19
N VAL A 46 -5.13 12.64 16.62
CA VAL A 46 -6.60 12.68 16.60
C VAL A 46 -7.17 12.62 18.01
N ALA A 47 -6.62 11.78 18.89
CA ALA A 47 -7.05 11.71 20.28
C ALA A 47 -6.79 13.03 21.04
N SER A 48 -5.66 13.70 20.78
CA SER A 48 -5.36 15.02 21.35
C SER A 48 -6.38 16.10 20.96
N LYS A 49 -7.06 15.91 19.81
CA LYS A 49 -8.14 16.77 19.30
C LYS A 49 -9.55 16.27 19.69
N GLY A 50 -9.65 15.30 20.59
CA GLY A 50 -10.94 14.77 21.10
C GLY A 50 -11.58 13.68 20.24
N GLY A 51 -10.88 13.23 19.20
CA GLY A 51 -11.32 12.17 18.30
C GLY A 51 -10.81 10.78 18.65
N LYS A 52 -11.12 9.81 17.79
CA LYS A 52 -10.49 8.47 17.77
C LYS A 52 -10.26 8.02 16.33
N LEU A 53 -9.07 7.48 16.06
CA LEU A 53 -8.83 6.73 14.82
C LEU A 53 -9.43 5.32 14.99
N ILE A 54 -10.46 5.04 14.19
CA ILE A 54 -11.16 3.75 14.18
C ILE A 54 -11.13 3.21 12.77
N LEU A 55 -10.58 2.01 12.57
CA LEU A 55 -10.39 1.44 11.24
C LEU A 55 -11.54 0.49 10.84
N SER A 56 -11.86 0.44 9.56
CA SER A 56 -12.74 -0.56 8.98
C SER A 56 -11.98 -1.61 8.17
N ASP A 57 -10.90 -1.21 7.52
CA ASP A 57 -10.03 -2.08 6.72
C ASP A 57 -8.57 -1.64 6.84
N LEU A 58 -7.64 -2.58 6.65
CA LEU A 58 -6.19 -2.34 6.67
C LEU A 58 -5.49 -3.28 5.67
N PHE A 59 -5.17 -4.51 6.05
CA PHE A 59 -4.60 -5.49 5.11
C PHE A 59 -5.68 -6.35 4.47
N ARG A 60 -5.57 -6.54 3.15
CA ARG A 60 -6.37 -7.51 2.40
C ARG A 60 -5.43 -8.47 1.68
N SER A 61 -5.54 -9.77 1.97
CA SER A 61 -4.79 -10.76 1.18
C SER A 61 -5.28 -10.79 -0.28
N TYR A 62 -4.50 -11.43 -1.16
CA TYR A 62 -4.88 -11.67 -2.55
C TYR A 62 -6.30 -12.25 -2.67
N ASP A 63 -6.63 -13.29 -1.89
CA ASP A 63 -7.95 -13.93 -1.93
C ASP A 63 -9.07 -12.98 -1.49
N MET A 64 -8.81 -12.17 -0.45
CA MET A 64 -9.76 -11.16 0.02
C MET A 64 -9.98 -10.08 -1.05
N GLN A 65 -8.92 -9.67 -1.74
CA GLN A 65 -9.00 -8.71 -2.83
C GLN A 65 -9.78 -9.29 -4.00
N SER A 66 -9.50 -10.53 -4.39
CA SER A 66 -10.17 -11.24 -5.47
C SER A 66 -11.68 -11.35 -5.18
N GLN A 67 -12.06 -11.76 -3.97
CA GLN A 67 -13.47 -11.80 -3.57
C GLN A 67 -14.12 -10.41 -3.59
N SER A 68 -13.44 -9.37 -3.07
CA SER A 68 -13.96 -8.00 -3.08
C SER A 68 -14.14 -7.47 -4.52
N HIS A 69 -13.24 -7.83 -5.44
CA HIS A 69 -13.37 -7.51 -6.86
C HIS A 69 -14.56 -8.22 -7.49
N ASN A 70 -14.74 -9.52 -7.24
CA ASN A 70 -15.88 -10.29 -7.74
C ASN A 70 -17.22 -9.77 -7.21
N ASP A 71 -17.27 -9.38 -5.93
CA ASP A 71 -18.45 -8.75 -5.34
C ASP A 71 -18.78 -7.40 -6.03
N TYR A 72 -17.77 -6.63 -6.44
CA TYR A 72 -17.96 -5.40 -7.21
C TYR A 72 -18.46 -5.68 -8.64
N VAL A 73 -17.79 -6.58 -9.37
CA VAL A 73 -18.15 -6.94 -10.76
C VAL A 73 -19.54 -7.55 -10.85
N SER A 74 -19.93 -8.36 -9.87
CA SER A 74 -21.29 -8.95 -9.77
C SER A 74 -22.36 -7.96 -9.29
N GLY A 75 -21.98 -6.74 -8.88
CA GLY A 75 -22.91 -5.71 -8.38
C GLY A 75 -23.36 -5.91 -6.92
N LYS A 76 -22.85 -6.92 -6.22
CA LYS A 76 -23.09 -7.15 -4.78
C LYS A 76 -22.48 -6.03 -3.92
N LYS A 77 -21.38 -5.44 -4.38
CA LYS A 77 -20.72 -4.26 -3.78
C LYS A 77 -20.76 -3.10 -4.77
N LYS A 78 -21.12 -1.90 -4.30
CA LYS A 78 -21.12 -0.68 -5.14
C LYS A 78 -19.78 0.04 -5.18
N ALA A 79 -19.04 0.01 -4.06
CA ALA A 79 -17.73 0.63 -3.98
C ALA A 79 -16.72 -0.12 -4.85
N LEU A 80 -15.96 0.63 -5.64
CA LEU A 80 -14.96 0.10 -6.56
C LEU A 80 -13.95 -0.76 -5.80
N SER A 81 -13.68 -1.95 -6.32
CA SER A 81 -12.58 -2.79 -5.85
C SER A 81 -11.72 -3.18 -7.04
N PRO A 82 -10.45 -2.76 -7.10
CA PRO A 82 -9.58 -3.18 -8.20
C PRO A 82 -9.35 -4.70 -8.14
N ALA A 83 -8.96 -5.28 -9.27
CA ALA A 83 -8.47 -6.65 -9.31
C ALA A 83 -7.23 -6.81 -8.40
N PRO A 84 -6.90 -8.05 -7.96
CA PRO A 84 -5.69 -8.33 -7.20
C PRO A 84 -4.42 -7.77 -7.85
N GLY A 85 -3.46 -7.38 -7.03
CA GLY A 85 -2.22 -6.73 -7.47
C GLY A 85 -2.33 -5.22 -7.67
N GLY A 86 -3.49 -4.62 -7.35
CA GLY A 86 -3.79 -3.22 -7.66
C GLY A 86 -4.22 -2.37 -6.47
N SER A 87 -4.13 -2.88 -5.24
CA SER A 87 -4.55 -2.18 -4.03
C SER A 87 -3.43 -2.05 -3.00
N PHE A 88 -3.29 -0.87 -2.37
CA PHE A 88 -2.36 -0.70 -1.25
C PHE A 88 -2.81 -1.45 0.03
N HIS A 89 -4.07 -1.88 0.13
CA HIS A 89 -4.47 -2.82 1.19
C HIS A 89 -3.74 -4.16 1.06
N GLU A 90 -3.50 -4.64 -0.17
CA GLU A 90 -2.70 -5.86 -0.41
C GLU A 90 -1.22 -5.67 -0.09
N ALA A 91 -0.75 -4.43 0.00
CA ALA A 91 0.61 -4.12 0.43
C ALA A 91 0.73 -3.88 1.95
N GLY A 92 -0.39 -3.93 2.70
CA GLY A 92 -0.41 -3.54 4.13
C GLY A 92 0.02 -2.10 4.34
N ARG A 93 -0.37 -1.23 3.39
CA ARG A 93 0.03 0.18 3.28
C ARG A 93 -1.16 1.11 3.07
N ALA A 94 -2.39 0.64 3.26
CA ALA A 94 -3.57 1.50 3.23
C ALA A 94 -4.52 1.15 4.37
N PHE A 95 -5.34 2.11 4.78
CA PHE A 95 -6.44 1.86 5.70
C PHE A 95 -7.71 2.58 5.25
N ASP A 96 -8.84 2.02 5.66
CA ASP A 96 -10.15 2.66 5.63
C ASP A 96 -10.59 2.97 7.07
N MET A 97 -11.29 4.08 7.29
CA MET A 97 -11.64 4.57 8.63
C MET A 97 -13.10 5.03 8.80
N ASP A 98 -13.55 5.05 10.05
CA ASP A 98 -14.83 5.64 10.45
C ASP A 98 -14.69 7.16 10.62
N LEU A 99 -15.09 7.91 9.58
CA LEU A 99 -15.05 9.38 9.58
C LEU A 99 -15.87 10.02 10.71
N SER A 100 -16.87 9.33 11.27
CA SER A 100 -17.68 9.88 12.37
C SER A 100 -16.94 9.88 13.71
N ALA A 101 -15.88 9.09 13.83
CA ALA A 101 -15.13 8.87 15.07
C ALA A 101 -14.00 9.88 15.30
N ILE A 102 -13.49 10.54 14.25
CA ILE A 102 -12.34 11.45 14.36
C ILE A 102 -12.65 12.80 15.00
N LYS A 103 -13.92 13.22 15.06
CA LYS A 103 -14.38 14.46 15.74
C LYS A 103 -13.67 15.76 15.33
N ILE A 104 -12.96 15.75 14.21
CA ILE A 104 -12.36 16.91 13.54
C ILE A 104 -12.85 16.96 12.10
N SER A 105 -12.63 18.07 11.40
CA SER A 105 -12.98 18.13 9.97
C SER A 105 -12.09 17.17 9.17
N LEU A 106 -12.57 16.70 8.01
CA LEU A 106 -11.77 15.85 7.13
C LEU A 106 -10.50 16.58 6.63
N GLN A 107 -10.57 17.90 6.43
CA GLN A 107 -9.42 18.74 6.09
C GLN A 107 -8.37 18.70 7.21
N ASP A 108 -8.77 18.91 8.47
CA ASP A 108 -7.83 18.85 9.60
C ASP A 108 -7.22 17.45 9.75
N PHE A 109 -8.01 16.41 9.47
CA PHE A 109 -7.50 15.04 9.47
C PHE A 109 -6.48 14.81 8.34
N TRP A 110 -6.69 15.37 7.15
CA TRP A 110 -5.72 15.26 6.05
C TRP A 110 -4.37 15.88 6.43
N GLU A 111 -4.38 17.01 7.13
CA GLU A 111 -3.15 17.66 7.61
C GLU A 111 -2.41 16.80 8.64
N VAL A 112 -3.16 16.17 9.57
CA VAL A 112 -2.60 15.20 10.52
C VAL A 112 -2.06 13.96 9.80
N ALA A 113 -2.80 13.41 8.84
CA ALA A 113 -2.37 12.22 8.09
C ALA A 113 -1.10 12.51 7.28
N ALA A 114 -1.05 13.67 6.61
CA ALA A 114 0.07 14.08 5.78
C ALA A 114 1.37 14.26 6.57
N SER A 115 1.31 14.79 7.80
CA SER A 115 2.50 14.93 8.65
C SER A 115 3.15 13.60 9.03
N HIS A 116 2.40 12.50 8.94
CA HIS A 116 2.85 11.12 9.17
C HIS A 116 2.99 10.29 7.89
N GLY A 117 3.01 10.94 6.71
CA GLY A 117 3.24 10.27 5.42
C GLY A 117 2.06 9.46 4.89
N MET A 118 0.84 9.69 5.42
CA MET A 118 -0.40 9.13 4.91
C MET A 118 -1.08 10.10 3.95
N LEU A 119 -1.47 9.59 2.78
CA LEU A 119 -2.02 10.41 1.69
C LEU A 119 -3.44 9.96 1.35
N PRO A 120 -4.39 10.87 1.14
CA PRO A 120 -5.70 10.53 0.61
C PRO A 120 -5.58 10.06 -0.85
N ILE A 121 -6.58 9.29 -1.31
CA ILE A 121 -6.66 8.86 -2.72
C ILE A 121 -7.63 9.68 -3.57
N ILE A 122 -8.36 10.60 -2.93
CA ILE A 122 -9.21 11.56 -3.61
C ILE A 122 -8.57 12.95 -3.62
N ALA A 123 -9.02 13.83 -4.51
CA ALA A 123 -8.39 15.12 -4.74
C ALA A 123 -8.70 16.19 -3.67
N ASN A 124 -9.87 16.11 -3.01
CA ASN A 124 -10.33 17.11 -2.04
C ASN A 124 -10.99 16.44 -0.83
N PRO A 125 -10.90 17.03 0.38
CA PRO A 125 -11.47 16.46 1.60
C PRO A 125 -12.99 16.65 1.66
N ASN A 126 -13.70 15.85 0.87
CA ASN A 126 -15.16 15.82 0.87
C ASN A 126 -15.65 14.53 1.55
N ALA A 127 -16.19 14.64 2.76
CA ALA A 127 -16.70 13.49 3.53
C ALA A 127 -17.87 12.75 2.86
N GLY A 128 -18.54 13.36 1.87
CA GLY A 128 -19.58 12.72 1.06
C GLY A 128 -19.05 12.05 -0.21
N ALA A 129 -17.77 12.22 -0.54
CA ALA A 129 -17.18 11.57 -1.70
C ALA A 129 -16.88 10.08 -1.41
N SER A 130 -17.01 9.24 -2.44
CA SER A 130 -16.51 7.87 -2.41
C SER A 130 -15.02 7.88 -2.07
N GLU A 131 -14.57 6.93 -1.25
CA GLU A 131 -13.17 6.80 -0.82
C GLU A 131 -12.65 7.95 0.08
N SER A 132 -13.52 8.81 0.62
CA SER A 132 -13.11 9.87 1.55
C SER A 132 -12.53 9.38 2.88
N TRP A 133 -12.72 8.09 3.17
CA TRP A 133 -12.19 7.37 4.33
C TRP A 133 -10.87 6.64 4.05
N HIS A 134 -10.34 6.68 2.83
CA HIS A 134 -9.21 5.84 2.41
C HIS A 134 -7.90 6.62 2.32
N PHE A 135 -6.85 6.08 2.94
CA PHE A 135 -5.52 6.68 2.96
C PHE A 135 -4.42 5.64 2.72
N ASP A 136 -3.38 6.04 1.97
CA ASP A 136 -2.19 5.23 1.67
C ASP A 136 -0.93 5.75 2.40
N CYS A 137 -0.10 4.84 2.90
CA CYS A 137 1.30 5.05 3.23
C CYS A 137 2.18 4.57 2.07
N ARG A 138 2.34 5.43 1.06
CA ARG A 138 3.06 5.06 -0.19
C ARG A 138 4.57 4.90 0.02
N GLY A 139 5.16 5.64 0.96
CA GLY A 139 6.59 5.60 1.24
C GLY A 139 7.44 5.77 -0.03
N SER A 140 8.47 4.94 -0.18
CA SER A 140 9.32 4.89 -1.38
C SER A 140 8.56 4.62 -2.68
N HIS A 141 7.40 3.95 -2.61
CA HIS A 141 6.61 3.65 -3.81
C HIS A 141 5.96 4.89 -4.42
N GLN A 142 5.95 6.03 -3.71
CA GLN A 142 5.60 7.33 -4.30
C GLN A 142 6.45 7.67 -5.53
N LEU A 143 7.71 7.17 -5.61
CA LEU A 143 8.54 7.30 -6.81
C LEU A 143 7.89 6.65 -8.04
N VAL A 144 7.30 5.47 -7.87
CA VAL A 144 6.58 4.75 -8.94
C VAL A 144 5.31 5.51 -9.29
N TYR A 145 4.53 5.92 -8.29
CA TYR A 145 3.34 6.73 -8.54
C TYR A 145 3.67 7.96 -9.40
N GLN A 146 4.67 8.73 -9.01
CA GLN A 146 5.05 9.96 -9.72
C GLN A 146 5.56 9.68 -11.13
N TYR A 147 6.40 8.66 -11.31
CA TYR A 147 6.89 8.28 -12.64
C TYR A 147 5.75 8.02 -13.63
N TYR A 148 4.72 7.29 -13.19
CA TYR A 148 3.56 7.01 -14.02
C TYR A 148 2.60 8.20 -14.13
N ALA A 149 2.45 9.02 -13.09
CA ALA A 149 1.65 10.24 -13.12
C ALA A 149 2.23 11.28 -14.11
N ASP A 150 3.55 11.33 -14.23
CA ASP A 150 4.30 12.09 -15.23
C ASP A 150 4.19 11.50 -16.65
N LYS A 151 3.41 10.43 -16.85
CA LYS A 151 3.22 9.72 -18.12
C LYS A 151 4.49 9.09 -18.69
N LYS A 152 5.50 8.82 -17.85
CA LYS A 152 6.72 8.10 -18.25
C LYS A 152 6.51 6.58 -18.29
N GLY A 153 5.53 6.08 -17.53
CA GLY A 153 5.14 4.68 -17.48
C GLY A 153 4.09 4.29 -18.52
N THR A 154 4.17 3.07 -19.06
CA THR A 154 3.33 2.64 -20.21
C THR A 154 2.47 1.40 -19.98
N ASN A 155 2.71 0.62 -18.92
CA ASN A 155 2.06 -0.69 -18.71
C ASN A 155 0.99 -0.72 -17.59
N PHE A 156 0.92 0.31 -16.75
CA PHE A 156 -0.03 0.42 -15.64
C PHE A 156 -0.58 1.84 -15.51
N LYS A 157 -1.67 1.99 -14.76
CA LYS A 157 -2.08 3.30 -14.22
C LYS A 157 -1.19 3.66 -13.01
N PRO A 158 -1.02 4.95 -12.67
CA PRO A 158 -0.11 5.36 -11.60
C PRO A 158 -0.35 4.68 -10.25
N TYR A 159 -1.60 4.64 -9.80
CA TYR A 159 -1.97 4.00 -8.55
C TYR A 159 -1.67 2.48 -8.58
N THR A 160 -2.09 1.79 -9.64
CA THR A 160 -1.87 0.34 -9.80
C THR A 160 -0.38 -0.01 -9.85
N ALA A 161 0.44 0.77 -10.57
CA ALA A 161 1.89 0.56 -10.64
C ALA A 161 2.53 0.65 -9.24
N SER A 162 2.14 1.69 -8.50
CA SER A 162 2.64 1.93 -7.16
C SER A 162 2.19 0.85 -6.16
N ALA A 163 0.93 0.42 -6.24
CA ALA A 163 0.41 -0.67 -5.43
C ALA A 163 1.10 -2.00 -5.74
N ALA A 164 1.24 -2.37 -7.02
CA ALA A 164 1.95 -3.57 -7.44
C ALA A 164 3.39 -3.59 -6.92
N SER A 165 4.09 -2.46 -6.97
CA SER A 165 5.41 -2.30 -6.35
C SER A 165 5.36 -2.57 -4.85
N GLY A 166 4.41 -1.99 -4.12
CA GLY A 166 4.22 -2.22 -2.68
C GLY A 166 3.93 -3.68 -2.32
N ILE A 167 3.13 -4.38 -3.12
CA ILE A 167 2.76 -5.79 -2.91
C ILE A 167 3.98 -6.71 -3.10
N LEU A 168 4.74 -6.51 -4.18
CA LEU A 168 6.00 -7.23 -4.39
C LEU A 168 6.99 -7.00 -3.24
N SER A 169 6.96 -5.80 -2.65
CA SER A 169 7.86 -5.39 -1.56
C SER A 169 7.66 -6.21 -0.28
N ILE A 170 6.46 -6.76 -0.08
CA ILE A 170 6.13 -7.65 1.05
C ILE A 170 6.29 -9.12 0.68
N GLY A 171 6.77 -9.43 -0.53
CA GLY A 171 7.00 -10.78 -1.02
C GLY A 171 5.75 -11.49 -1.56
N VAL A 172 4.68 -10.75 -1.85
CA VAL A 172 3.47 -11.29 -2.47
C VAL A 172 3.59 -11.15 -4.00
N PRO A 173 3.32 -12.23 -4.77
CA PRO A 173 3.35 -12.14 -6.23
C PRO A 173 2.21 -11.29 -6.77
N VAL A 174 2.41 -10.71 -7.96
CA VAL A 174 1.39 -9.93 -8.67
C VAL A 174 1.21 -10.53 -10.06
N ASP A 175 0.00 -11.04 -10.32
CA ASP A 175 -0.31 -11.83 -11.53
C ASP A 175 0.12 -11.17 -12.84
N ALA A 176 0.03 -9.84 -12.91
CA ALA A 176 0.40 -9.06 -14.10
C ALA A 176 1.86 -9.27 -14.55
N PHE A 177 2.77 -9.73 -13.68
CA PHE A 177 4.16 -10.00 -14.06
C PHE A 177 4.41 -11.41 -14.60
N GLY A 178 3.44 -12.32 -14.54
CA GLY A 178 3.56 -13.67 -15.11
C GLY A 178 4.84 -14.39 -14.66
N SER A 179 5.69 -14.81 -15.60
CA SER A 179 6.99 -15.47 -15.33
C SER A 179 8.08 -14.54 -14.77
N ASN A 180 7.86 -13.23 -14.75
CA ASN A 180 8.86 -12.23 -14.38
C ASN A 180 8.75 -11.78 -12.91
N GLN A 181 8.14 -12.60 -12.03
CA GLN A 181 7.90 -12.25 -10.62
C GLN A 181 9.20 -11.85 -9.89
N MET A 182 10.29 -12.59 -10.10
CA MET A 182 11.56 -12.33 -9.39
C MET A 182 12.19 -11.02 -9.85
N GLN A 183 12.15 -10.73 -11.15
CA GLN A 183 12.66 -9.49 -11.72
C GLN A 183 11.83 -8.28 -11.23
N ALA A 184 10.51 -8.43 -11.17
CA ALA A 184 9.63 -7.40 -10.62
C ALA A 184 9.88 -7.20 -9.11
N ALA A 185 10.14 -8.27 -8.36
CA ALA A 185 10.54 -8.19 -6.96
C ALA A 185 11.89 -7.46 -6.78
N ILE A 186 12.87 -7.70 -7.65
CA ILE A 186 14.13 -6.94 -7.68
C ILE A 186 13.85 -5.46 -7.92
N GLN A 187 13.05 -5.11 -8.94
CA GLN A 187 12.67 -3.72 -9.22
C GLN A 187 12.01 -3.07 -7.99
N SER A 188 11.10 -3.76 -7.31
CA SER A 188 10.46 -3.28 -6.08
C SER A 188 11.47 -3.05 -4.94
N CYS A 189 12.44 -3.94 -4.76
CA CYS A 189 13.48 -3.78 -3.75
C CYS A 189 14.40 -2.58 -4.05
N ILE A 190 14.76 -2.38 -5.32
CA ILE A 190 15.52 -1.20 -5.77
C ILE A 190 14.73 0.09 -5.48
N ILE A 191 13.42 0.11 -5.76
CA ILE A 191 12.53 1.24 -5.46
C ILE A 191 12.51 1.56 -3.97
N ARG A 192 12.45 0.55 -3.09
CA ARG A 192 12.54 0.74 -1.63
C ARG A 192 13.82 1.43 -1.17
N LEU A 193 14.91 1.18 -1.89
CA LEU A 193 16.21 1.80 -1.65
C LEU A 193 16.31 3.20 -2.28
N GLY A 194 15.19 3.77 -2.73
CA GLY A 194 15.09 5.14 -3.24
C GLY A 194 15.59 5.31 -4.67
N LYS A 195 15.80 4.23 -5.41
CA LYS A 195 16.33 4.25 -6.78
C LYS A 195 15.22 4.20 -7.82
N GLU A 196 15.41 4.90 -8.94
CA GLU A 196 14.50 4.87 -10.08
C GLU A 196 14.84 3.70 -11.03
N ILE A 197 13.84 2.92 -11.44
CA ILE A 197 14.02 1.73 -12.30
C ILE A 197 13.41 1.88 -13.70
N GLY A 198 12.70 2.98 -13.97
CA GLY A 198 11.83 3.11 -15.15
C GLY A 198 10.45 2.49 -14.93
N ASN A 199 9.97 1.72 -15.91
CA ASN A 199 8.74 0.94 -15.75
C ASN A 199 8.92 -0.17 -14.72
N ILE A 200 7.93 -0.36 -13.84
CA ILE A 200 7.81 -1.61 -13.10
C ILE A 200 7.09 -2.62 -13.99
N ASP A 201 7.86 -3.47 -14.66
CA ASP A 201 7.39 -4.38 -15.72
C ASP A 201 8.02 -5.78 -15.66
N GLY A 202 8.87 -6.03 -14.66
CA GLY A 202 9.61 -7.28 -14.53
C GLY A 202 10.73 -7.43 -15.56
N GLN A 203 11.15 -6.36 -16.23
CA GLN A 203 12.28 -6.34 -17.15
C GLN A 203 13.45 -5.57 -16.53
N LEU A 204 14.57 -6.25 -16.27
CA LEU A 204 15.78 -5.61 -15.74
C LEU A 204 16.53 -4.85 -16.84
N GLY A 205 15.91 -3.78 -17.36
CA GLY A 205 16.50 -2.90 -18.37
C GLY A 205 17.61 -2.00 -17.82
N GLN A 206 18.16 -1.13 -18.66
CA GLN A 206 19.34 -0.31 -18.35
C GLN A 206 19.24 0.47 -17.04
N LYS A 207 18.08 1.09 -16.73
CA LYS A 207 17.89 1.81 -15.47
C LYS A 207 17.93 0.90 -14.24
N SER A 208 17.32 -0.29 -14.33
CA SER A 208 17.39 -1.28 -13.25
C SER A 208 18.81 -1.82 -13.06
N GLN A 209 19.53 -2.05 -14.15
CA GLN A 209 20.93 -2.50 -14.12
C GLN A 209 21.83 -1.44 -13.48
N GLN A 210 21.72 -0.19 -13.91
CA GLN A 210 22.46 0.93 -13.32
C GLN A 210 22.15 1.07 -11.83
N ALA A 211 20.87 0.95 -11.44
CA ALA A 211 20.48 1.03 -10.04
C ALA A 211 21.03 -0.13 -9.18
N LEU A 212 21.19 -1.33 -9.75
CA LEU A 212 21.87 -2.45 -9.07
C LEU A 212 23.36 -2.15 -8.89
N GLU A 213 24.03 -1.67 -9.93
CA GLU A 213 25.45 -1.31 -9.89
C GLU A 213 25.74 -0.19 -8.87
N ASP A 214 24.89 0.84 -8.84
CA ASP A 214 24.94 1.92 -7.84
C ASP A 214 24.80 1.40 -6.40
N LEU A 215 24.12 0.28 -6.20
CA LEU A 215 23.96 -0.39 -4.91
C LEU A 215 25.07 -1.40 -4.63
N GLY A 216 26.08 -1.50 -5.51
CA GLY A 216 27.17 -2.47 -5.39
C GLY A 216 26.78 -3.90 -5.75
N ILE A 217 25.63 -4.11 -6.40
CA ILE A 217 25.12 -5.43 -6.81
C ILE A 217 25.47 -5.64 -8.28
N THR A 218 26.35 -6.60 -8.56
CA THR A 218 26.71 -6.93 -9.94
C THR A 218 25.53 -7.53 -10.69
N PHE A 219 25.19 -6.94 -11.85
CA PHE A 219 24.20 -7.53 -12.75
C PHE A 219 24.75 -8.78 -13.43
N ILE A 220 24.16 -9.93 -13.14
CA ILE A 220 24.56 -11.23 -13.71
C ILE A 220 23.37 -11.80 -14.51
N PRO A 221 23.42 -11.77 -15.85
CA PRO A 221 22.40 -12.40 -16.68
C PRO A 221 22.19 -13.87 -16.27
N GLY A 222 20.92 -14.26 -16.06
CA GLY A 222 20.56 -15.62 -15.67
C GLY A 222 20.64 -15.93 -14.17
N ASN A 223 21.28 -15.09 -13.35
CA ASN A 223 21.34 -15.28 -11.89
C ASN A 223 20.36 -14.35 -11.14
N VAL A 224 19.08 -14.42 -11.51
CA VAL A 224 18.04 -13.54 -10.94
C VAL A 224 17.86 -13.80 -9.44
N SER A 225 17.87 -15.06 -9.01
CA SER A 225 17.75 -15.41 -7.59
C SER A 225 18.89 -14.86 -6.74
N GLY A 226 20.14 -14.92 -7.23
CA GLY A 226 21.30 -14.37 -6.54
C GLY A 226 21.25 -12.85 -6.42
N MET A 227 20.75 -12.14 -7.44
CA MET A 227 20.54 -10.70 -7.37
C MET A 227 19.40 -10.33 -6.41
N LEU A 228 18.31 -11.11 -6.42
CA LEU A 228 17.19 -10.91 -5.48
C LEU A 228 17.66 -11.06 -4.02
N LEU A 229 18.43 -12.10 -3.72
CA LEU A 229 19.00 -12.29 -2.38
C LEU A 229 19.87 -11.12 -1.93
N GLN A 230 20.66 -10.53 -2.84
CA GLN A 230 21.52 -9.39 -2.51
C GLN A 230 20.71 -8.12 -2.21
N VAL A 231 19.70 -7.80 -3.02
CA VAL A 231 18.84 -6.62 -2.78
C VAL A 231 17.87 -6.83 -1.61
N GLU A 232 17.62 -8.09 -1.23
CA GLU A 232 16.85 -8.47 -0.05
C GLU A 232 17.65 -8.45 1.26
N ASN A 233 18.97 -8.39 1.23
CA ASN A 233 19.77 -8.10 2.43
C ASN A 233 19.89 -6.59 2.69
#